data_AF-A0A8S3F6W6-F1
#
_entry.id   AF-A0A8S3F6W6-F1
#
_cell.length_a   1.000
_cell.length_b   1.000
_cell.length_c   1.000
_cell.angle_alpha   90.00
_cell.angle_beta   90.00
_cell.angle_gamma   90.00
#
_symmetry.space_group_name_H-M   'P 1'
#
loop_
_entity.id
_entity.type
_entity.pdbx_description
1 polymer ?
#
loop_
_entity_poly.entity_id
_entity_poly.type
_entity_poly.pdbx_seq_one_letter_code
_entity_poly.pdbx_strand_id
1 'polypeptide(L)'
;MIEIETQLLSQSSPIDDENYFHRQLNELNELHNHLKNLEKSINELLKQSEQLNNEKLSSISEQLASRGKQTTLEIIQRKRSIKQMIEAYRSFKKLFEQEERTLYNIEKRMQHLEPISNDAIQLKRMSKIVTDLFNDILFRAQLIEHMNDVAIKFIQEVKMHDKNLKHFRASLCYPSMSIKQQKYPSNIQNASRAVLHKVEGFD
;
A
#
# COMPACT_ATOMS: atom_id res chain seq x y z
N MET A 1 -4.31 7.86 -33.19
CA MET A 1 -4.87 8.10 -31.84
C MET A 1 -4.14 7.22 -30.81
N ILE A 2 -2.79 7.28 -30.79
CA ILE A 2 -1.91 6.48 -29.90
C ILE A 2 -0.85 7.38 -29.21
N GLU A 3 -0.85 8.70 -29.45
CA GLU A 3 0.23 9.60 -28.99
C GLU A 3 -0.05 10.32 -27.65
N ILE A 4 -1.22 10.10 -27.04
CA ILE A 4 -1.60 10.81 -25.79
C ILE A 4 -1.28 9.99 -24.53
N GLU A 5 -1.17 8.67 -24.62
CA GLU A 5 -0.92 7.82 -23.43
C GLU A 5 0.56 7.69 -23.06
N THR A 6 1.48 7.98 -23.98
CA THR A 6 2.93 7.87 -23.73
C THR A 6 3.51 9.09 -22.99
N GLN A 7 2.78 10.20 -22.91
CA GLN A 7 3.26 11.45 -22.29
C GLN A 7 3.01 11.52 -20.77
N LEU A 8 2.15 10.67 -20.21
CA LEU A 8 1.95 10.60 -18.75
C LEU A 8 3.03 9.80 -18.02
N LEU A 9 3.84 9.02 -18.73
CA LEU A 9 4.91 8.18 -18.17
C LEU A 9 6.29 8.86 -18.18
N SER A 10 6.45 10.00 -18.85
CA SER A 10 7.77 10.60 -19.12
C SER A 10 8.11 11.86 -18.30
N GLN A 11 7.23 12.31 -17.39
CA GLN A 11 7.44 13.56 -16.64
C GLN A 11 7.57 13.43 -15.12
N SER A 12 7.42 12.23 -14.54
CA SER A 12 7.89 11.99 -13.18
C SER A 12 9.32 11.49 -13.25
N SER A 13 10.28 12.33 -12.85
CA SER A 13 11.54 11.82 -12.29
C SER A 13 11.18 10.67 -11.34
N PRO A 14 11.84 9.50 -11.38
CA PRO A 14 11.52 8.42 -10.48
C PRO A 14 11.93 8.87 -9.07
N ILE A 15 11.05 9.63 -8.43
CA ILE A 15 10.92 9.57 -6.99
C ILE A 15 10.71 8.10 -6.77
N ASP A 16 11.74 7.41 -6.28
CA ASP A 16 11.64 6.00 -5.92
C ASP A 16 10.36 5.88 -5.07
N ASP A 17 9.30 5.30 -5.63
CA ASP A 17 7.95 5.41 -5.05
C ASP A 17 7.94 4.87 -3.61
N GLU A 18 8.90 3.99 -3.31
CA GLU A 18 9.20 3.50 -1.98
C GLU A 18 9.64 4.62 -1.00
N ASN A 19 10.51 5.54 -1.44
CA ASN A 19 10.92 6.71 -0.67
C ASN A 19 9.75 7.68 -0.44
N TYR A 20 8.77 7.73 -1.33
CA TYR A 20 7.53 8.48 -1.08
C TYR A 20 6.73 7.86 0.08
N PHE A 21 6.49 6.55 0.05
CA PHE A 21 5.76 5.87 1.13
C PHE A 21 6.49 5.92 2.47
N HIS A 22 7.82 5.80 2.50
CA HIS A 22 8.61 5.92 3.74
C HIS A 22 8.55 7.33 4.33
N ARG A 23 8.61 8.38 3.50
CA ARG A 23 8.41 9.76 3.96
C ARG A 23 7.04 9.95 4.63
N GLN A 24 5.99 9.46 3.98
CA GLN A 24 4.64 9.51 4.54
C GLN A 24 4.52 8.74 5.87
N LEU A 25 5.18 7.58 6.01
CA LEU A 25 5.22 6.87 7.29
C LEU A 25 5.93 7.66 8.39
N ASN A 26 7.03 8.33 8.06
CA ASN A 26 7.78 9.16 9.01
C ASN A 26 6.95 10.35 9.48
N GLU A 27 6.31 11.07 8.56
CA GLU A 27 5.39 12.17 8.88
C GLU A 27 4.25 11.70 9.80
N LEU A 28 3.65 10.53 9.50
CA LEU A 28 2.63 9.94 10.36
C LEU A 28 3.17 9.49 11.73
N ASN A 29 4.44 9.10 11.83
CA ASN A 29 5.10 8.78 13.10
C ASN A 29 5.27 10.03 13.96
N GLU A 30 5.74 11.12 13.38
CA GLU A 30 5.86 12.42 14.05
C GLU A 30 4.49 12.93 14.51
N LEU A 31 3.49 12.94 13.63
CA LEU A 31 2.12 13.33 13.95
C LEU A 31 1.53 12.50 15.09
N HIS A 32 1.75 11.18 15.07
CA HIS A 32 1.27 10.31 16.14
C HIS A 32 1.92 10.64 17.50
N ASN A 33 3.22 10.99 17.50
CA ASN A 33 3.92 11.38 18.71
C ASN A 33 3.41 12.72 19.25
N HIS A 34 3.16 13.70 18.37
CA HIS A 34 2.53 14.97 18.76
C HIS A 34 1.13 14.77 19.35
N LEU A 35 0.33 13.88 18.77
CA LEU A 35 -1.00 13.56 19.31
C LEU A 35 -0.95 12.88 20.67
N LYS A 36 0.01 11.98 20.91
CA LYS A 36 0.21 11.41 22.26
C LYS A 36 0.52 12.47 23.30
N ASN A 37 1.30 13.49 22.94
CA ASN A 37 1.58 14.61 23.84
C ASN A 37 0.32 15.47 24.06
N LEU A 38 -0.45 15.74 23.01
CA LEU A 38 -1.71 16.47 23.11
C LEU A 38 -2.75 15.72 23.96
N GLU A 39 -2.85 14.39 23.82
CA GLU A 39 -3.73 13.54 24.64
C GLU A 39 -3.40 13.66 26.13
N LYS A 40 -2.12 13.78 26.52
CA LYS A 40 -1.73 14.04 27.91
C LYS A 40 -2.30 15.39 28.40
N SER A 41 -2.12 16.45 27.63
CA SER A 41 -2.63 17.78 27.98
C SER A 41 -4.16 17.83 28.06
N ILE A 42 -4.87 17.12 27.16
CA ILE A 42 -6.34 17.01 27.21
C ILE A 42 -6.80 16.26 28.47
N ASN A 43 -6.11 15.18 28.84
CA ASN A 43 -6.43 14.43 30.05
C ASN A 43 -6.16 15.24 31.33
N GLU A 44 -5.15 16.09 31.33
CA GLU A 44 -4.90 17.04 32.43
C GLU A 44 -6.01 18.08 32.52
N LEU A 45 -6.46 18.65 31.40
CA LEU A 45 -7.59 19.58 31.34
C LEU A 45 -8.90 18.94 31.84
N LEU A 46 -9.17 17.68 31.45
CA LEU A 46 -10.32 16.91 31.95
C LEU A 46 -10.30 16.83 33.48
N LYS A 47 -9.19 16.38 34.07
CA LYS A 47 -9.03 16.27 35.53
C LYS A 47 -9.22 17.61 36.23
N GLN A 48 -8.64 18.69 35.70
CA GLN A 48 -8.79 20.03 36.26
C GLN A 48 -10.25 20.53 36.16
N SER A 49 -10.93 20.23 35.06
CA SER A 49 -12.33 20.63 34.87
C SER A 49 -13.29 19.96 35.84
N GLU A 50 -13.05 18.67 36.14
CA GLU A 50 -13.78 17.89 37.14
C GLU A 50 -13.53 18.45 38.55
N GLN A 51 -12.27 18.77 38.89
CA GLN A 51 -11.92 19.36 40.18
C GLN A 51 -12.56 20.74 40.40
N LEU A 52 -12.70 21.53 39.33
CA LEU A 52 -13.29 22.87 39.37
C LEU A 52 -14.82 22.86 39.23
N ASN A 53 -15.46 21.69 39.09
CA ASN A 53 -16.89 21.55 38.79
C ASN A 53 -17.35 22.45 37.62
N ASN A 54 -16.49 22.62 36.60
CA ASN A 54 -16.78 23.48 35.47
C ASN A 54 -17.34 22.66 34.31
N GLU A 55 -18.66 22.55 34.24
CA GLU A 55 -19.38 21.74 33.23
C GLU A 55 -19.03 22.13 31.79
N LYS A 56 -18.86 23.44 31.52
CA LYS A 56 -18.50 23.93 30.19
C LYS A 56 -17.10 23.47 29.79
N LEU A 57 -16.14 23.58 30.70
CA LEU A 57 -14.77 23.13 30.45
C LEU A 57 -14.70 21.61 30.34
N SER A 58 -15.48 20.88 31.14
CA SER A 58 -15.60 19.43 31.08
C SER A 58 -16.12 18.99 29.70
N SER A 59 -17.23 19.56 29.23
CA SER A 59 -17.79 19.27 27.91
C SER A 59 -16.80 19.54 26.76
N ILE A 60 -16.08 20.66 26.79
CA ILE A 60 -15.05 20.97 25.79
C ILE A 60 -13.92 19.94 25.81
N SER A 61 -13.46 19.57 27.01
CA SER A 61 -12.35 18.64 27.18
C SER A 61 -12.72 17.22 26.74
N GLU A 62 -13.96 16.80 26.97
CA GLU A 62 -14.51 15.54 26.45
C GLU A 62 -14.57 15.52 24.92
N GLN A 63 -15.02 16.62 24.30
CA GLN A 63 -15.03 16.76 22.83
C GLN A 63 -13.62 16.70 22.25
N LEU A 64 -12.65 17.38 22.87
CA LEU A 64 -11.24 17.33 22.46
C LEU A 64 -10.68 15.91 22.61
N ALA A 65 -10.97 15.22 23.71
CA ALA A 65 -10.54 13.84 23.93
C ALA A 65 -11.13 12.89 22.87
N SER A 66 -12.41 13.04 22.54
CA SER A 66 -13.06 12.25 21.50
C SER A 66 -12.43 12.48 20.12
N ARG A 67 -12.18 13.75 19.75
CA ARG A 67 -11.52 14.11 18.48
C ARG A 67 -10.07 13.62 18.41
N GLY A 68 -9.35 13.69 19.53
CA GLY A 68 -8.00 13.13 19.67
C GLY A 68 -7.98 11.63 19.38
N LYS A 69 -8.84 10.86 20.07
CA LYS A 69 -8.99 9.41 19.85
C LYS A 69 -9.32 9.07 18.40
N GLN A 70 -10.26 9.78 17.78
CA GLN A 70 -10.60 9.57 16.37
C GLN A 70 -9.40 9.81 15.44
N THR A 71 -8.63 10.87 15.69
CA THR A 71 -7.44 11.21 14.90
C THR A 71 -6.34 10.16 15.08
N THR A 72 -6.13 9.67 16.30
CA THR A 72 -5.18 8.59 16.60
C THR A 72 -5.54 7.30 15.86
N LEU A 73 -6.82 6.90 15.86
CA LEU A 73 -7.29 5.73 15.12
C LEU A 73 -7.06 5.87 13.61
N GLU A 74 -7.34 7.05 13.04
CA GLU A 74 -7.11 7.33 11.63
C GLU A 74 -5.62 7.22 11.27
N ILE A 75 -4.73 7.78 12.08
CA ILE A 75 -3.28 7.70 11.83
C ILE A 75 -2.79 6.25 11.89
N ILE A 76 -3.26 5.46 12.85
CA ILE A 76 -2.95 4.03 12.93
C ILE A 76 -3.41 3.31 11.66
N GLN A 77 -4.63 3.59 11.20
CA GLN A 77 -5.19 2.98 10.00
C GLN A 77 -4.40 3.39 8.75
N ARG A 78 -4.00 4.66 8.63
CA ARG A 78 -3.16 5.16 7.53
C ARG A 78 -1.79 4.50 7.50
N LYS A 79 -1.13 4.37 8.65
CA LYS A 79 0.15 3.66 8.74
C LYS A 79 0.04 2.22 8.27
N ARG A 80 -1.02 1.51 8.66
CA ARG A 80 -1.28 0.13 8.21
C ARG A 80 -1.46 0.08 6.69
N SER A 81 -2.32 0.94 6.16
CA SER A 81 -2.58 1.02 4.73
C SER A 81 -1.32 1.35 3.92
N ILE A 82 -0.47 2.27 4.38
CA ILE A 82 0.79 2.60 3.69
C ILE A 82 1.78 1.42 3.74
N LYS A 83 1.88 0.70 4.86
CA LYS A 83 2.70 -0.52 4.93
C LYS A 83 2.24 -1.59 3.94
N GLN A 84 0.93 -1.80 3.82
CA GLN A 84 0.35 -2.74 2.85
C GLN A 84 0.64 -2.30 1.41
N MET A 85 0.55 -1.00 1.11
CA MET A 85 0.93 -0.46 -0.20
C MET A 85 2.42 -0.68 -0.52
N ILE A 86 3.32 -0.46 0.45
CA ILE A 86 4.76 -0.73 0.29
C ILE A 86 5.00 -2.20 -0.02
N GLU A 87 4.39 -3.12 0.75
CA GLU A 87 4.55 -4.56 0.54
C GLU A 87 4.05 -4.99 -0.84
N ALA A 88 2.86 -4.54 -1.23
CA ALA A 88 2.28 -4.84 -2.55
C ALA A 88 3.14 -4.26 -3.70
N TYR A 89 3.63 -3.02 -3.54
CA TYR A 89 4.51 -2.38 -4.51
C TYR A 89 5.84 -3.15 -4.66
N ARG A 90 6.48 -3.54 -3.55
CA ARG A 90 7.72 -4.33 -3.57
C ARG A 90 7.53 -5.68 -4.26
N SER A 91 6.43 -6.38 -3.97
CA SER A 91 6.10 -7.64 -4.62
C SER A 91 5.92 -7.47 -6.13
N PHE A 92 5.18 -6.44 -6.55
CA PHE A 92 4.99 -6.12 -7.96
C PHE A 92 6.32 -5.76 -8.64
N LYS A 93 7.09 -4.82 -8.08
CA LYS A 93 8.37 -4.35 -8.62
C LYS A 93 9.35 -5.49 -8.83
N LYS A 94 9.47 -6.40 -7.85
CA LYS A 94 10.36 -7.57 -7.96
C LYS A 94 9.97 -8.49 -9.12
N LEU A 95 8.67 -8.79 -9.28
CA LEU A 95 8.19 -9.62 -10.39
C LEU A 95 8.40 -8.93 -11.73
N PHE A 96 8.12 -7.63 -11.80
CA PHE A 96 8.30 -6.82 -12.99
C PHE A 96 9.77 -6.76 -13.43
N GLU A 97 10.69 -6.44 -12.53
CA GLU A 97 12.14 -6.39 -12.84
C GLU A 97 12.69 -7.77 -13.26
N GLN A 98 12.21 -8.86 -12.65
CA GLN A 98 12.58 -10.21 -13.05
C GLN A 98 12.08 -10.53 -14.46
N GLU A 99 10.86 -10.13 -14.78
CA GLU A 99 10.24 -10.41 -16.07
C GLU A 99 10.85 -9.56 -17.19
N GLU A 100 11.17 -8.30 -16.92
CA GLU A 100 11.88 -7.41 -17.85
C GLU A 100 13.23 -8.00 -18.26
N ARG A 101 14.02 -8.49 -17.29
CA ARG A 101 15.30 -9.17 -17.58
C ARG A 101 15.11 -10.44 -18.40
N THR A 102 14.07 -11.21 -18.10
CA THR A 102 13.75 -12.45 -18.84
C THR A 102 13.37 -12.14 -20.28
N LEU A 103 12.52 -11.14 -20.50
CA LEU A 103 12.12 -10.63 -21.81
C LEU A 103 13.32 -10.21 -22.64
N TYR A 104 14.20 -9.41 -22.04
CA TYR A 104 15.41 -8.94 -22.68
C TYR A 104 16.31 -10.09 -23.15
N ASN A 105 16.44 -11.15 -22.34
CA ASN A 105 17.22 -12.34 -22.70
C ASN A 105 16.58 -13.16 -23.82
N ILE A 106 15.25 -13.30 -23.80
CA ILE A 106 14.50 -13.99 -24.87
C ILE A 106 14.64 -13.21 -26.18
N GLU A 107 14.45 -11.90 -26.15
CA GLU A 107 14.61 -11.02 -27.31
C GLU A 107 16.02 -11.15 -27.91
N LYS A 108 17.06 -11.10 -27.06
CA LYS A 108 18.43 -11.36 -27.52
C LYS A 108 18.57 -12.71 -28.18
N ARG A 109 18.07 -13.80 -27.58
CA ARG A 109 18.15 -15.14 -28.17
C ARG A 109 17.43 -15.21 -29.52
N MET A 110 16.29 -14.54 -29.66
CA MET A 110 15.56 -14.45 -30.93
C MET A 110 16.35 -13.70 -32.01
N GLN A 111 17.04 -12.62 -31.66
CA GLN A 111 17.89 -11.85 -32.58
C GLN A 111 19.10 -12.64 -33.10
N HIS A 112 19.55 -13.67 -32.36
CA HIS A 112 20.69 -14.51 -32.73
C HIS A 112 20.26 -15.82 -33.43
N LEU A 113 18.99 -15.96 -33.81
CA LEU A 113 18.54 -17.08 -34.62
C LEU A 113 19.14 -16.95 -36.04
N GLU A 114 19.99 -17.91 -36.41
CA GLU A 114 20.59 -17.94 -37.74
C GLU A 114 19.51 -18.21 -38.82
N PRO A 115 19.72 -17.73 -40.06
CA PRO A 115 18.84 -18.08 -41.17
C PRO A 115 18.77 -19.59 -41.39
N ILE A 116 17.66 -20.05 -41.98
CA ILE A 116 17.43 -21.47 -42.26
C ILE A 116 18.57 -22.02 -43.14
N SER A 117 19.27 -23.04 -42.62
CA SER A 117 20.32 -23.77 -43.32
C SER A 117 19.78 -25.05 -43.96
N ASN A 118 20.40 -25.51 -45.04
CA ASN A 118 20.10 -26.80 -45.67
C ASN A 118 20.85 -27.98 -45.02
N ASP A 119 21.68 -27.75 -44.00
CA ASP A 119 22.33 -28.81 -43.23
C ASP A 119 21.39 -29.39 -42.16
N ALA A 120 21.13 -30.70 -42.24
CA ALA A 120 20.27 -31.43 -41.32
C ALA A 120 20.71 -31.30 -39.84
N ILE A 121 22.02 -31.19 -39.56
CA ILE A 121 22.53 -31.03 -38.20
C ILE A 121 22.20 -29.62 -37.67
N GLN A 122 22.39 -28.58 -38.49
CA GLN A 122 22.03 -27.21 -38.16
C GLN A 122 20.50 -27.05 -37.99
N LEU A 123 19.70 -27.66 -38.87
CA LEU A 123 18.24 -27.67 -38.74
C LEU A 123 17.77 -28.31 -37.42
N LYS A 124 18.36 -29.44 -37.01
CA LYS A 124 18.03 -30.09 -35.74
C LYS A 124 18.38 -29.22 -34.53
N ARG A 125 19.53 -28.52 -34.56
CA ARG A 125 19.92 -27.57 -33.51
C ARG A 125 19.00 -26.37 -33.45
N MET A 126 18.66 -25.80 -34.60
CA MET A 126 17.73 -24.66 -34.71
C MET A 126 16.34 -25.01 -34.20
N SER A 127 15.81 -26.18 -34.61
CA SER A 127 14.52 -26.68 -34.15
C SER A 127 14.47 -26.81 -32.61
N LYS A 128 15.55 -27.28 -31.98
CA LYS A 128 15.63 -27.33 -30.52
C LYS A 128 15.61 -25.94 -29.89
N ILE A 129 16.43 -25.00 -30.38
CA ILE A 129 16.47 -23.62 -29.86
C ILE A 129 15.11 -22.94 -29.98
N VAL A 130 14.44 -23.09 -31.13
CA VAL A 130 13.10 -22.52 -31.36
C VAL A 130 12.06 -23.16 -30.45
N THR A 131 12.12 -24.49 -30.25
CA THR A 131 11.21 -25.20 -29.33
C THR A 131 11.42 -24.73 -27.89
N ASP A 132 12.67 -24.58 -27.45
CA ASP A 132 12.99 -24.08 -26.12
C ASP A 132 12.49 -22.64 -25.93
N LEU A 133 12.69 -21.76 -26.93
CA LEU A 133 12.14 -20.39 -26.91
C LEU A 133 10.61 -20.36 -26.86
N PHE A 134 9.95 -21.24 -27.61
CA PHE A 134 8.50 -21.33 -27.62
C PHE A 134 7.95 -21.77 -26.26
N ASN A 135 8.59 -22.76 -25.63
CA ASN A 135 8.24 -23.21 -24.28
C ASN A 135 8.48 -22.11 -23.23
N ASP A 136 9.58 -21.35 -23.34
CA ASP A 136 9.86 -20.20 -22.47
C ASP A 136 8.76 -19.14 -22.60
N ILE A 137 8.31 -18.83 -23.82
CA ILE A 137 7.23 -17.87 -24.07
C ILE A 137 5.89 -18.37 -23.51
N LEU A 138 5.56 -19.64 -23.71
CA LEU A 138 4.32 -20.23 -23.20
C LEU A 138 4.24 -20.19 -21.67
N PHE A 139 5.33 -20.54 -20.98
CA PHE A 139 5.38 -20.51 -19.52
C PHE A 139 5.18 -19.09 -18.97
N ARG A 140 5.60 -18.07 -19.72
CA ARG A 140 5.50 -16.67 -19.29
C ARG A 140 4.09 -16.10 -19.30
N ALA A 141 3.15 -16.66 -20.07
CA ALA A 141 1.76 -16.22 -20.03
C ALA A 141 1.19 -16.30 -18.59
N GLN A 142 1.46 -17.40 -17.88
CA GLN A 142 1.06 -17.59 -16.49
C GLN A 142 1.75 -16.62 -15.52
N LEU A 143 3.03 -16.32 -15.77
CA LEU A 143 3.80 -15.38 -14.94
C LEU A 143 3.28 -13.94 -15.11
N ILE A 144 2.93 -13.54 -16.33
CA ILE A 144 2.33 -12.24 -16.62
C ILE A 144 0.96 -12.12 -15.95
N GLU A 145 0.13 -13.16 -16.01
CA GLU A 145 -1.14 -13.21 -15.29
C GLU A 145 -0.93 -13.03 -13.77
N HIS A 146 0.02 -13.76 -13.19
CA HIS A 146 0.36 -13.62 -11.78
C HIS A 146 0.84 -12.20 -11.42
N MET A 147 1.70 -11.61 -12.25
CA MET A 147 2.18 -10.25 -12.07
C MET A 147 1.04 -9.23 -12.13
N ASN A 148 0.09 -9.42 -13.07
CA ASN A 148 -1.11 -8.60 -13.17
C ASN A 148 -1.98 -8.69 -11.92
N ASP A 149 -2.18 -9.88 -11.35
CA ASP A 149 -2.90 -10.05 -10.09
C ASP A 149 -2.25 -9.27 -8.93
N VAL A 150 -0.92 -9.30 -8.85
CA VAL A 150 -0.16 -8.54 -7.84
C VAL A 150 -0.28 -7.03 -8.08
N ALA A 151 -0.20 -6.58 -9.33
CA ALA A 151 -0.40 -5.18 -9.70
C ALA A 151 -1.83 -4.69 -9.34
N ILE A 152 -2.84 -5.50 -9.62
CA ILE A 152 -4.24 -5.21 -9.28
C ILE A 152 -4.40 -5.05 -7.76
N LYS A 153 -3.78 -5.93 -6.95
CA LYS A 153 -3.79 -5.81 -5.48
C LYS A 153 -3.18 -4.49 -5.03
N PHE A 154 -2.02 -4.10 -5.58
CA PHE A 154 -1.41 -2.81 -5.28
C PHE A 154 -2.34 -1.63 -5.61
N ILE A 155 -2.94 -1.63 -6.80
CA ILE A 155 -3.89 -0.58 -7.23
C ILE A 155 -5.12 -0.54 -6.31
N GLN A 156 -5.62 -1.69 -5.87
CA GLN A 156 -6.74 -1.77 -4.93
C GLN A 156 -6.39 -1.14 -3.58
N GLU A 157 -5.20 -1.42 -3.04
CA GLU A 157 -4.74 -0.80 -1.79
C GLU A 157 -4.63 0.72 -1.90
N VAL A 158 -4.09 1.23 -3.02
CA VAL A 158 -4.01 2.67 -3.30
C VAL A 158 -5.40 3.30 -3.36
N LYS A 159 -6.36 2.68 -4.07
CA LYS A 159 -7.74 3.17 -4.16
C LYS A 159 -8.43 3.18 -2.80
N MET A 160 -8.22 2.15 -1.99
CA MET A 160 -8.76 2.08 -0.63
C MET A 160 -8.17 3.14 0.28
N HIS A 161 -6.87 3.40 0.17
CA HIS A 161 -6.19 4.48 0.90
C HIS A 161 -6.80 5.84 0.58
N ASP A 162 -6.93 6.18 -0.72
CA ASP A 162 -7.52 7.45 -1.18
C ASP A 162 -8.97 7.61 -0.71
N LYS A 163 -9.78 6.54 -0.81
CA LYS A 163 -11.16 6.53 -0.32
C LYS A 163 -11.24 6.82 1.18
N ASN A 164 -10.40 6.18 2.00
CA ASN A 164 -10.37 6.40 3.44
C ASN A 164 -9.96 7.84 3.78
N LEU A 165 -9.00 8.40 3.05
CA LEU A 165 -8.55 9.78 3.23
C LEU A 165 -9.65 10.80 2.92
N LYS A 166 -10.41 10.57 1.84
CA LYS A 166 -11.59 11.37 1.48
C LYS A 166 -12.69 11.29 2.55
N HIS A 167 -12.97 10.09 3.06
CA HIS A 167 -13.94 9.92 4.15
C HIS A 167 -13.52 10.64 5.43
N PHE A 168 -12.26 10.54 5.82
CA PHE A 168 -11.75 11.25 6.99
C PHE A 168 -11.85 12.76 6.83
N ARG A 169 -11.46 13.29 5.66
CA ARG A 169 -11.61 14.73 5.35
C ARG A 169 -13.06 15.19 5.46
N ALA A 170 -14.01 14.41 4.94
CA ALA A 170 -15.43 14.70 5.07
C ALA A 170 -15.90 14.69 6.54
N SER A 171 -15.41 13.74 7.35
CA SER A 171 -15.73 13.64 8.78
C SER A 171 -15.22 14.84 9.61
N LEU A 172 -14.13 15.48 9.17
CA LEU A 172 -13.62 16.70 9.81
C LEU A 172 -14.46 17.94 9.47
N CYS A 173 -14.99 18.02 8.25
CA CYS A 173 -15.80 19.16 7.80
C CYS A 173 -17.26 19.10 8.30
N TYR A 174 -17.78 17.92 8.62
CA TYR A 174 -19.15 17.72 9.09
C TYR A 174 -19.21 16.86 10.36
N PRO A 175 -18.90 17.42 11.54
CA PRO A 175 -18.80 16.67 12.80
C PRO A 175 -20.13 16.02 13.24
N SER A 176 -21.27 16.47 12.71
CA SER A 176 -22.61 15.92 12.98
C SER A 176 -22.94 14.64 12.21
N MET A 177 -22.12 14.28 11.21
CA MET A 177 -22.16 12.96 10.56
C MET A 177 -21.31 12.00 11.38
N SER A 178 -21.68 11.81 12.66
CA SER A 178 -21.06 10.80 13.49
C SER A 178 -21.14 9.49 12.73
N ILE A 179 -20.00 8.81 12.70
CA ILE A 179 -19.82 7.48 12.16
C ILE A 179 -20.92 6.61 12.77
N LYS A 180 -22.04 6.42 12.06
CA LYS A 180 -22.84 5.21 12.22
C LYS A 180 -21.85 4.11 11.91
N GLN A 181 -21.36 3.50 12.99
CA GLN A 181 -20.40 2.41 13.04
C GLN A 181 -20.46 1.64 11.72
N GLN A 182 -19.47 1.87 10.84
CA GLN A 182 -19.15 0.83 9.88
C GLN A 182 -18.73 -0.34 10.76
N LYS A 183 -19.67 -1.28 10.96
CA LYS A 183 -19.37 -2.59 11.50
C LYS A 183 -18.31 -3.16 10.58
N TYR A 184 -17.05 -3.05 11.02
CA TYR A 184 -15.97 -3.80 10.42
C TYR A 184 -16.42 -5.25 10.37
N PRO A 185 -16.21 -5.97 9.26
CA PRO A 185 -16.48 -7.39 9.23
C PRO A 185 -15.80 -8.02 10.45
N SER A 186 -16.57 -8.82 11.19
CA SER A 186 -16.27 -9.40 12.52
C SER A 186 -14.91 -10.12 12.60
N ASN A 187 -14.31 -10.40 11.46
CA ASN A 187 -13.01 -11.06 11.33
C ASN A 187 -11.82 -10.13 11.68
N ILE A 188 -11.98 -8.80 11.66
CA ILE A 188 -10.92 -7.83 12.02
C ILE A 188 -10.93 -7.49 13.53
N GLN A 189 -12.09 -7.56 14.18
CA GLN A 189 -12.22 -7.32 15.62
C GLN A 189 -11.58 -8.44 16.46
N ASN A 190 -11.67 -9.70 15.99
CA ASN A 190 -11.03 -10.83 16.67
C ASN A 190 -9.49 -10.83 16.52
N ALA A 191 -8.98 -10.32 15.39
CA ALA A 191 -7.53 -10.17 15.19
C ALA A 191 -6.94 -9.06 16.11
N SER A 192 -7.69 -7.97 16.35
CA SER A 192 -7.22 -6.89 17.24
C SER A 192 -7.20 -7.30 18.72
N ARG A 193 -8.13 -8.18 19.14
CA ARG A 193 -8.17 -8.70 20.53
C ARG A 193 -7.10 -9.77 20.79
N ALA A 194 -6.82 -10.62 19.81
CA ALA A 194 -5.79 -11.66 19.92
C ALA A 194 -4.35 -11.12 19.87
N VAL A 195 -4.12 -9.97 19.23
CA VAL A 195 -2.79 -9.35 19.16
C VAL A 195 -2.48 -8.50 20.38
N LEU A 196 -3.48 -7.87 21.01
CA LEU A 196 -3.28 -7.12 22.27
C LEU A 196 -2.88 -8.03 23.44
N HIS A 197 -3.38 -9.27 23.51
CA HIS A 197 -2.96 -10.25 24.52
C HIS A 197 -1.57 -10.86 24.28
N LYS A 198 -0.92 -10.63 23.13
CA LYS A 198 0.43 -11.13 22.84
C LYS A 198 1.55 -10.11 23.09
N VAL A 199 1.21 -8.86 23.43
CA VAL A 199 2.21 -7.80 23.70
C VAL A 199 2.47 -7.60 25.21
N GLU A 200 1.65 -8.19 26.09
CA GLU A 200 1.83 -8.12 27.55
C GLU A 200 2.55 -9.33 28.17
N GLY A 201 3.39 -10.03 27.40
CA GLY A 201 4.11 -11.19 27.92
C GLY A 201 5.40 -11.47 27.15
N PHE A 202 6.41 -10.65 27.40
CA PHE A 202 7.81 -11.03 27.22
C PHE A 202 8.61 -10.34 28.33
N ASP A 203 8.87 -11.12 29.39
CA ASP A 203 10.16 -11.10 30.08
C ASP A 203 11.28 -11.48 29.09
#